data_AF-A0A151EAX7-F1
#
_entry.id   AF-A0A151EAX7-F1
#
_cell.length_a   1.000
_cell.length_b   1.000
_cell.length_c   1.000
_cell.angle_alpha   90.00
_cell.angle_beta   90.00
_cell.angle_gamma   90.00
#
_symmetry.space_group_name_H-M   'P 1'
#
loop_
_entity.id
_entity.type
_entity.pdbx_description
1 polymer ?
#
loop_
_entity_poly.entity_id
_entity_poly.type
_entity_poly.pdbx_seq_one_letter_code
_entity_poly.pdbx_strand_id
1 'polypeptide(L)'
;MVYCYNCGKSNAEGAKYCNDCGGYLTMGNRFEASVDKFAEDTRRFAKDFGEKASETARKLADEAKKAVDDISKRVTPKSLPCPVCGRKIYETDTYCWGCGEKRH
;
A
#
# COMPACT_ATOMS: atom_id res chain seq x y z
N MET A 1 3.36 10.05 -17.50
CA MET A 1 4.64 9.85 -16.78
C MET A 1 4.36 9.77 -15.29
N VAL A 2 5.25 9.16 -14.48
CA VAL A 2 5.14 9.13 -13.01
C VAL A 2 6.41 9.67 -12.37
N TYR A 3 6.29 10.38 -11.26
CA TYR A 3 7.44 10.92 -10.54
C TYR A 3 7.71 10.11 -9.28
N CYS A 4 8.98 9.92 -8.95
CA CYS A 4 9.36 9.24 -7.72
C CYS A 4 9.06 10.14 -6.52
N TYR A 5 8.16 9.73 -5.63
CA TYR A 5 7.88 10.49 -4.41
C TYR A 5 9.07 10.56 -3.44
N ASN A 6 10.11 9.75 -3.64
CA ASN A 6 11.31 9.74 -2.80
C ASN A 6 12.40 10.70 -3.32
N CYS A 7 12.72 10.66 -4.62
CA CYS A 7 13.82 11.46 -5.19
C CYS A 7 13.41 12.46 -6.28
N GLY A 8 12.13 12.51 -6.67
CA GLY A 8 11.62 13.44 -7.68
C GLY A 8 11.88 13.05 -9.14
N LYS A 9 12.64 11.97 -9.41
CA LYS A 9 12.94 11.53 -10.78
C LYS A 9 11.68 11.14 -11.55
N SER A 10 11.56 11.60 -12.79
CA SER A 10 10.52 11.16 -13.71
C SER A 10 10.82 9.76 -14.24
N ASN A 11 9.77 8.95 -14.34
CA ASN A 11 9.81 7.55 -14.76
C ASN A 11 8.69 7.29 -15.78
N ALA A 12 8.88 6.25 -16.59
CA ALA A 12 7.89 5.80 -17.56
C ALA A 12 6.57 5.41 -16.87
N GLU A 13 5.45 5.56 -17.58
CA GLU A 13 4.16 5.07 -17.09
C GLU A 13 4.21 3.56 -16.89
N GLY A 14 3.61 3.08 -15.80
CA GLY A 14 3.64 1.66 -15.43
C GLY A 14 4.96 1.17 -14.83
N ALA A 15 6.00 2.01 -14.74
CA ALA A 15 7.22 1.65 -14.02
C ALA A 15 6.90 1.34 -12.55
N LYS A 16 7.37 0.18 -12.07
CA LYS A 16 7.17 -0.24 -10.68
C LYS A 16 8.18 0.41 -9.74
N TYR A 17 9.42 0.57 -10.21
CA TYR A 17 10.57 1.07 -9.47
C TYR A 17 11.15 2.31 -10.14
N CYS A 18 11.68 3.22 -9.32
CA CYS A 18 12.43 4.36 -9.78
C CYS A 18 13.75 3.89 -10.41
N ASN A 19 14.02 4.33 -11.63
CA ASN A 19 15.26 4.02 -12.35
C ASN A 19 16.52 4.72 -11.81
N ASP A 20 16.38 5.47 -10.71
CA ASP A 20 17.43 6.30 -10.13
C ASP A 20 17.72 5.90 -8.68
N CYS A 21 16.72 5.98 -7.80
CA CYS A 21 16.88 5.63 -6.39
C CYS A 21 16.40 4.21 -6.03
N GLY A 22 15.90 3.42 -6.99
CA GLY A 22 15.42 2.05 -6.78
C GLY A 22 14.11 1.91 -5.98
N GLY A 23 13.57 2.98 -5.42
CA GLY A 23 12.33 2.95 -4.64
C GLY A 23 11.11 2.74 -5.53
N TYR A 24 10.09 2.00 -5.05
CA TYR A 24 8.81 1.93 -5.78
C TYR A 24 8.21 3.32 -6.02
N LEU A 25 7.40 3.47 -7.07
CA LEU A 25 6.89 4.77 -7.53
C LEU A 25 5.48 5.15 -7.01
N THR A 26 4.72 4.20 -6.45
CA THR A 26 3.34 4.45 -5.97
C THR A 26 3.16 3.90 -4.56
N MET A 27 2.74 4.74 -3.61
CA MET A 27 2.50 4.37 -2.20
C MET A 27 1.24 3.50 -1.99
N GLY A 28 0.15 3.76 -2.73
CA GLY A 28 -1.09 2.97 -2.61
C GLY A 28 -0.83 1.47 -2.76
N ASN A 29 0.08 1.11 -3.65
CA ASN A 29 0.40 -0.28 -3.98
C ASN A 29 1.42 -0.93 -3.03
N ARG A 30 1.80 -0.31 -1.90
CA ARG A 30 2.83 -0.88 -1.01
C ARG A 30 2.25 -1.64 0.16
N PHE A 31 1.29 -1.00 0.83
CA PHE A 31 0.60 -1.61 1.96
C PHE A 31 -0.60 -2.41 1.46
N GLU A 32 -1.43 -1.84 0.58
CA GLU A 32 -2.60 -2.53 0.02
C GLU A 32 -2.16 -3.78 -0.75
N ALA A 33 -1.15 -3.70 -1.62
CA ALA A 33 -0.68 -4.90 -2.32
C ALA A 33 0.00 -5.95 -1.40
N SER A 34 0.59 -5.53 -0.27
CA SER A 34 1.16 -6.46 0.71
C SER A 34 0.06 -7.13 1.55
N VAL A 35 -0.99 -6.39 1.90
CA VAL A 35 -2.17 -6.89 2.62
C VAL A 35 -3.03 -7.77 1.72
N ASP A 36 -3.24 -7.38 0.46
CA ASP A 36 -3.99 -8.17 -0.53
C ASP A 36 -3.30 -9.49 -0.81
N LYS A 37 -1.98 -9.47 -1.01
CA LYS A 37 -1.19 -10.69 -1.18
C LYS A 37 -1.24 -11.56 0.08
N PHE A 38 -1.12 -10.97 1.27
CA PHE A 38 -1.26 -11.71 2.53
C PHE A 38 -2.66 -12.33 2.70
N ALA A 39 -3.71 -11.62 2.29
CA ALA A 39 -5.09 -12.11 2.31
C ALA A 39 -5.33 -13.23 1.27
N GLU A 40 -4.69 -13.17 0.10
CA GLU A 40 -4.69 -14.26 -0.88
C GLU A 40 -3.95 -15.50 -0.38
N ASP A 41 -2.76 -15.34 0.18
CA ASP A 41 -1.96 -16.43 0.74
C ASP A 41 -2.69 -17.12 1.91
N THR A 42 -3.33 -16.34 2.78
CA THR A 42 -4.16 -16.85 3.88
C THR A 42 -5.38 -17.63 3.35
N ARG A 43 -6.04 -17.14 2.30
CA ARG A 43 -7.18 -17.83 1.66
C ARG A 43 -6.76 -19.15 1.01
N ARG A 44 -5.56 -19.21 0.42
CA ARG A 44 -5.00 -20.44 -0.14
C ARG A 44 -4.71 -21.47 0.95
N PHE A 45 -4.07 -21.03 2.04
CA PHE A 45 -3.80 -21.87 3.21
C PHE A 45 -5.08 -22.45 3.82
N ALA A 46 -6.16 -21.67 3.88
CA ALA A 46 -7.46 -22.14 4.37
C ALA A 46 -8.10 -23.23 3.50
N LYS A 47 -7.88 -23.19 2.18
CA LYS A 47 -8.38 -24.22 1.24
C LYS A 47 -7.60 -25.51 1.34
N ASP A 48 -6.28 -25.41 1.52
CA ASP A 48 -5.39 -26.58 1.63
C ASP A 48 -5.60 -27.34 2.96
N PHE A 49 -6.20 -26.70 3.97
CA PHE A 49 -6.64 -27.31 5.24
C PHE A 49 -8.15 -27.64 5.30
N GLY A 50 -8.86 -27.56 4.18
CA GLY A 50 -10.31 -27.62 4.14
C GLY A 50 -10.91 -29.03 4.24
N GLU A 51 -11.13 -29.50 5.47
CA GLU A 51 -12.35 -30.27 5.82
C GLU A 51 -12.67 -30.33 7.33
N LYS A 52 -11.77 -29.92 8.22
CA LYS A 52 -12.06 -29.80 9.66
C LYS A 52 -11.76 -28.41 10.21
N ALA A 53 -12.31 -27.39 9.56
CA ALA A 53 -12.32 -26.02 10.08
C ALA A 53 -13.28 -25.95 11.27
N SER A 54 -12.74 -26.17 12.47
CA SER A 54 -13.46 -26.03 13.73
C SER A 54 -13.93 -24.58 13.94
N GLU A 55 -14.90 -24.40 14.83
CA GLU A 55 -15.38 -23.09 15.31
C GLU A 55 -14.22 -22.13 15.69
N THR A 56 -13.09 -22.69 16.10
CA THR A 56 -11.82 -22.01 16.40
C THR A 56 -11.21 -21.28 15.19
N ALA A 57 -11.27 -21.86 13.98
CA ALA A 57 -10.75 -21.22 12.77
C ALA A 57 -11.56 -19.97 12.39
N ARG A 58 -12.88 -20.02 12.63
CA ARG A 58 -13.79 -18.90 12.39
C ARG A 58 -13.53 -17.76 13.37
N LYS A 59 -13.33 -18.07 14.66
CA LYS A 59 -12.93 -17.10 15.69
C LYS A 59 -11.58 -16.45 15.37
N LEU A 60 -10.59 -17.24 14.94
CA LEU A 60 -9.27 -16.72 14.54
C LEU A 60 -9.36 -15.79 13.33
N ALA A 61 -10.20 -16.11 12.33
CA ALA A 61 -10.40 -15.24 11.17
C ALA A 61 -11.04 -13.89 11.55
N ASP A 62 -12.03 -13.90 12.43
CA ASP A 62 -12.68 -12.68 12.91
C ASP A 62 -11.73 -11.81 13.77
N GLU A 63 -10.91 -12.44 14.62
CA GLU A 63 -9.88 -11.75 15.40
C GLU A 63 -8.76 -11.17 14.51
N ALA A 64 -8.30 -11.95 13.52
CA ALA A 64 -7.31 -11.48 12.55
C ALA A 64 -7.84 -10.30 11.74
N LYS A 65 -9.10 -10.33 11.31
CA LYS A 65 -9.74 -9.22 10.60
C LYS A 65 -9.77 -7.95 11.46
N LYS A 66 -10.18 -8.06 12.73
CA LYS A 66 -10.16 -6.92 13.66
C LYS A 66 -8.75 -6.35 13.86
N ALA A 67 -7.75 -7.22 13.99
CA ALA A 67 -6.35 -6.80 14.12
C ALA A 67 -5.86 -6.07 12.86
N VAL A 68 -6.20 -6.57 11.66
CA VAL A 68 -5.88 -5.91 10.39
C VAL A 68 -6.59 -4.57 10.25
N ASP A 69 -7.87 -4.48 10.61
CA ASP A 69 -8.61 -3.22 10.59
C ASP A 69 -8.01 -2.17 11.54
N ASP A 70 -7.55 -2.60 12.73
CA ASP A 70 -6.94 -1.72 13.72
C ASP A 70 -5.53 -1.27 13.28
N ILE A 71 -4.74 -2.17 12.69
CA ILE A 71 -3.46 -1.83 12.07
C ILE A 71 -3.67 -0.86 10.90
N SER A 72 -4.66 -1.13 10.03
CA SER A 72 -4.98 -0.28 8.88
C SER A 72 -5.30 1.16 9.31
N LYS A 73 -6.08 1.33 10.38
CA LYS A 73 -6.37 2.66 10.96
C LYS A 73 -5.14 3.38 11.50
N ARG A 74 -4.15 2.65 12.02
CA ARG A 74 -2.91 3.22 12.57
C ARG A 74 -1.85 3.48 11.51
N VAL A 75 -1.86 2.71 10.42
CA VAL A 75 -0.84 2.73 9.37
C VAL A 75 -1.25 3.60 8.18
N THR A 76 -2.54 3.96 8.04
CA THR A 76 -2.99 4.88 6.99
C THR A 76 -2.29 6.23 7.17
N PRO A 77 -1.32 6.59 6.31
CA PRO A 77 -0.61 7.84 6.46
C PRO A 77 -1.58 8.98 6.16
N LYS A 78 -1.51 10.04 6.98
CA LYS A 78 -2.21 11.29 6.67
C LYS A 78 -1.80 11.76 5.28
N SER A 79 -2.75 12.39 4.60
CA SER A 79 -2.61 12.79 3.22
C SER A 79 -3.15 14.18 3.00
N LEU A 80 -2.48 14.95 2.15
CA LEU A 80 -2.85 16.31 1.79
C LEU A 80 -2.96 16.42 0.26
N PRO A 81 -3.78 17.33 -0.28
CA PRO A 81 -3.76 17.63 -1.71
C PRO A 81 -2.46 18.36 -2.07
N CYS A 82 -1.85 17.97 -3.19
CA CYS A 82 -0.71 18.69 -3.75
C CYS A 82 -1.14 20.11 -4.16
N PRO A 83 -0.41 21.17 -3.76
CA PRO A 83 -0.78 22.55 -4.07
C PRO A 83 -0.68 22.89 -5.57
N VAL A 84 0.08 22.10 -6.35
CA VAL A 84 0.31 22.35 -7.79
C VAL A 84 -0.69 21.60 -8.65
N CYS A 85 -0.94 20.31 -8.39
CA CYS A 85 -1.78 19.47 -9.26
C CYS A 85 -3.05 18.91 -8.58
N GLY A 86 -3.28 19.23 -7.31
CA GLY A 86 -4.45 18.76 -6.55
C GLY A 86 -4.44 17.28 -6.16
N ARG A 87 -3.46 16.49 -6.63
CA ARG A 87 -3.36 15.06 -6.37
C ARG A 87 -3.07 14.76 -4.90
N LYS A 88 -3.68 13.71 -4.35
CA LYS A 88 -3.45 13.25 -2.98
C LYS A 88 -2.00 12.76 -2.81
N ILE A 89 -1.25 13.38 -1.91
CA ILE A 89 0.12 13.03 -1.51
C ILE A 89 0.14 12.65 -0.03
N TYR A 90 0.97 11.70 0.36
CA TYR A 90 1.04 11.21 1.74
C TYR A 90 2.10 11.97 2.55
N GLU A 91 1.95 12.00 3.88
CA GLU A 91 2.93 12.60 4.82
C GLU A 91 4.32 11.93 4.79
N THR A 92 4.45 10.77 4.17
CA THR A 92 5.71 10.07 3.94
C THR A 92 6.34 10.41 2.57
N ASP A 93 5.60 11.08 1.68
CA ASP A 93 6.07 11.45 0.35
C ASP A 93 6.88 12.75 0.40
N THR A 94 8.09 12.75 -0.17
CA THR A 94 8.93 13.95 -0.30
C THR A 94 8.56 14.76 -1.55
N TYR A 95 8.13 14.09 -2.61
CA TYR A 95 7.72 14.68 -3.89
C TYR A 95 6.33 14.18 -4.30
N CYS A 96 5.59 15.00 -5.05
CA CYS A 96 4.34 14.59 -5.65
C CYS A 96 4.60 13.60 -6.78
N TRP A 97 4.05 12.40 -6.67
CA TRP A 97 4.18 11.36 -7.70
C TRP A 97 3.47 11.70 -9.02
N GLY A 98 2.57 12.69 -9.03
CA GLY A 98 1.85 13.15 -10.21
C GLY A 98 2.58 14.23 -11.01
N CYS A 99 3.15 15.23 -10.34
CA CYS A 99 3.75 16.40 -11.01
C CYS A 99 5.22 16.64 -10.67
N GLY A 100 5.81 15.90 -9.72
CA GLY A 100 7.21 16.05 -9.31
C GLY A 100 7.49 17.17 -8.32
N GLU A 101 6.48 17.97 -7.95
CA GLU A 101 6.66 19.08 -6.99
C GLU A 101 7.09 18.58 -5.61
N LYS A 102 8.01 19.30 -4.96
CA LYS A 102 8.44 18.94 -3.60
C LYS A 102 7.34 19.27 -2.60
N ARG A 103 7.11 18.39 -1.63
CA ARG A 103 6.18 18.68 -0.54
C ARG A 103 6.79 19.76 0.36
N HIS A 104 6.08 20.88 0.52
CA HIS A 104 6.38 21.96 1.46
C HIS A 104 5.62 21.76 2.77
#